data_AF-A0A238F004-F1
#
_entry.id   AF-A0A238F004-F1
#
_cell.length_a   1.000
_cell.length_b   1.000
_cell.length_c   1.000
_cell.angle_alpha   90.00
_cell.angle_beta   90.00
_cell.angle_gamma   90.00
#
_symmetry.space_group_name_H-M   'P 1'
#
loop_
_entity.id
_entity.type
_entity.pdbx_description
1 polymer ?
#
loop_
_entity_poly.entity_id
_entity_poly.type
_entity_poly.pdbx_seq_one_letter_code
_entity_poly.pdbx_strand_id
1 'polypeptide(L)'
;MKAAPPDTEIPYDGKEHQWARKRETRLNGKIISTLPNVLIIGFTIWVNQSIFGYEAYKLMSRTFSPYTINLWGTFIITSVVYWIGGLIFMAFDLYEPLHKILKPCKLQPDKRISVADYKKVCWIVLRNQVLVALPLSWAMATYRPLSTTAPLPGAFETIYTYMFCTLCMEAGFFYVHRLFHHPKLYKHVHKLHHRESLSKDFKTRVAEDVLTAMVGSYLRLAPSSTEFTAPVALASTYCTLPEHLFSNLLPIVLGILILGAHWSMMIMFFCSLELGTLNTHSGYNFVGGFNSLYHDWHHYAYTENFGPLDYRAHTFWPRLSDRLATVEVMDELGVSLCLSSTQTCTFGGIFDKIYGTNTAFTSWIEELTRRESNDGAGSSSDDVVSKARKELARKEDAGETFVPSVY
;
A
#
# COMPACT_ATOMS: atom_id res chain seq x y z
N MET A 1 17.05 38.67 -14.44
CA MET A 1 16.64 37.52 -13.61
C MET A 1 17.78 36.50 -13.63
N LYS A 2 18.52 36.36 -12.52
CA LYS A 2 19.49 35.28 -12.36
C LYS A 2 18.78 34.16 -11.60
N ALA A 3 18.75 32.95 -12.14
CA ALA A 3 18.27 31.78 -11.42
C ALA A 3 19.11 31.59 -10.16
N ALA A 4 18.47 31.27 -9.03
CA ALA A 4 19.17 30.93 -7.80
C ALA A 4 19.98 29.64 -8.00
N PRO A 5 21.13 29.47 -7.31
CA PRO A 5 21.97 28.29 -7.45
C PRO A 5 21.20 27.01 -7.04
N PRO A 6 21.59 25.83 -7.55
CA PRO A 6 20.89 24.56 -7.30
C PRO A 6 20.92 24.09 -5.82
N ASP A 7 21.61 24.82 -4.95
CA ASP A 7 22.09 24.32 -3.66
C ASP A 7 21.50 25.09 -2.45
N THR A 8 20.51 25.96 -2.65
CA THR A 8 19.83 26.62 -1.52
C THR A 8 18.88 25.64 -0.83
N GLU A 9 19.43 24.82 0.07
CA GLU A 9 18.65 24.14 1.10
C GLU A 9 17.96 25.20 1.97
N ILE A 10 16.63 25.26 1.91
CA ILE A 10 15.83 26.07 2.82
C ILE A 10 16.08 25.55 4.25
N PRO A 11 16.54 26.39 5.20
CA PRO A 11 16.84 25.92 6.55
C PRO A 11 15.56 25.45 7.24
N TYR A 12 15.49 24.14 7.47
CA TYR A 12 14.38 23.50 8.15
C TYR A 12 14.66 23.44 9.66
N ASP A 13 13.78 24.00 10.50
CA ASP A 13 14.03 24.29 11.92
C ASP A 13 13.95 23.10 12.88
N GLY A 14 13.76 21.88 12.37
CA GLY A 14 13.75 20.67 13.18
C GLY A 14 12.39 20.34 13.83
N LYS A 15 11.37 21.20 13.76
CA LYS A 15 10.13 21.05 14.55
C LYS A 15 8.91 20.47 13.81
N GLU A 16 8.91 20.40 12.48
CA GLU A 16 7.72 19.99 11.67
C GLU A 16 7.86 18.62 10.99
N HIS A 17 7.89 17.51 11.71
CA HIS A 17 7.85 16.11 11.19
C HIS A 17 8.98 15.64 10.23
N GLN A 18 9.56 14.47 10.49
CA GLN A 18 10.79 13.96 9.82
C GLN A 18 10.57 13.17 8.52
N TRP A 19 9.33 13.00 8.07
CA TRP A 19 8.99 12.07 6.99
C TRP A 19 8.87 12.79 5.62
N ALA A 20 9.48 12.22 4.57
CA ALA A 20 9.41 12.67 3.17
C ALA A 20 9.79 14.15 2.87
N ARG A 21 10.88 14.64 3.49
CA ARG A 21 11.34 16.05 3.36
C ARG A 21 11.88 16.40 1.97
N LYS A 22 12.49 15.43 1.29
CA LYS A 22 13.23 15.61 0.04
C LYS A 22 12.31 15.83 -1.15
N ARG A 23 12.53 16.94 -1.88
CA ARG A 23 11.77 17.27 -3.09
C ARG A 23 11.81 16.15 -4.12
N GLU A 24 12.96 15.50 -4.26
CA GLU A 24 13.21 14.40 -5.20
C GLU A 24 12.23 13.26 -4.98
N THR A 25 11.91 12.96 -3.71
CA THR A 25 10.96 11.91 -3.36
C THR A 25 9.52 12.28 -3.62
N ARG A 26 9.19 13.55 -3.85
CA ARG A 26 7.83 14.02 -4.20
C ARG A 26 7.61 14.11 -5.72
N LEU A 27 8.67 13.99 -6.52
CA LEU A 27 8.59 14.04 -7.99
C LEU A 27 7.86 12.82 -8.57
N ASN A 28 7.83 11.70 -7.85
CA ASN A 28 7.06 10.51 -8.23
C ASN A 28 5.57 10.59 -7.84
N GLY A 29 4.98 11.79 -7.81
CA GLY A 29 3.55 11.98 -7.56
C GLY A 29 2.74 12.09 -8.86
N LYS A 30 1.45 11.73 -8.80
CA LYS A 30 0.45 11.91 -9.89
C LYS A 30 0.57 10.87 -11.01
N ILE A 31 0.51 11.28 -12.29
CA ILE A 31 0.41 10.36 -13.44
C ILE A 31 1.69 9.53 -13.68
N ILE A 32 2.83 10.00 -13.19
CA ILE A 32 4.11 9.30 -13.39
C ILE A 32 4.12 7.98 -12.62
N SER A 33 3.51 7.92 -11.43
CA SER A 33 3.43 6.70 -10.62
C SER A 33 2.48 5.64 -11.19
N THR A 34 1.68 5.99 -12.22
CA THR A 34 0.80 5.05 -12.90
C THR A 34 1.47 4.39 -14.11
N LEU A 35 2.64 4.87 -14.53
CA LEU A 35 3.41 4.33 -15.65
C LEU A 35 3.71 2.83 -15.50
N PRO A 36 4.16 2.32 -14.33
CA PRO A 36 4.37 0.88 -14.15
C PRO A 36 3.13 0.05 -14.46
N ASN A 37 1.94 0.50 -14.03
CA ASN A 37 0.69 -0.22 -14.29
C ASN A 37 0.37 -0.27 -15.79
N VAL A 38 0.56 0.85 -16.51
CA VAL A 38 0.33 0.91 -17.96
C VAL A 38 1.31 -0.01 -18.70
N LEU A 39 2.58 0.02 -18.32
CA LEU A 39 3.62 -0.82 -18.93
C LEU A 39 3.35 -2.31 -18.69
N ILE A 40 2.90 -2.68 -17.49
CA ILE A 40 2.59 -4.07 -17.13
C ILE A 40 1.36 -4.58 -17.88
N ILE A 41 0.30 -3.77 -17.99
CA ILE A 41 -0.88 -4.12 -18.77
C ILE A 41 -0.47 -4.31 -20.24
N GLY A 42 0.29 -3.37 -20.80
CA GLY A 42 0.82 -3.47 -22.16
C GLY A 42 1.69 -4.71 -22.37
N PHE A 43 2.56 -5.02 -21.41
CA PHE A 43 3.40 -6.22 -21.43
C PHE A 43 2.58 -7.51 -21.37
N THR A 44 1.53 -7.55 -20.55
CA THR A 44 0.61 -8.70 -20.46
C THR A 44 -0.10 -8.94 -21.80
N ILE A 45 -0.62 -7.87 -22.42
CA ILE A 45 -1.26 -7.93 -23.74
C ILE A 45 -0.25 -8.44 -24.77
N TRP A 46 0.95 -7.86 -24.79
CA TRP A 46 2.00 -8.27 -25.71
C TRP A 46 2.35 -9.75 -25.55
N VAL A 47 2.56 -10.24 -24.33
CA VAL A 47 2.85 -11.66 -24.10
C VAL A 47 1.68 -12.52 -24.60
N ASN A 48 0.45 -12.27 -24.17
CA ASN A 48 -0.70 -13.11 -24.50
C ASN A 48 -1.04 -13.11 -26.01
N GLN A 49 -0.73 -12.03 -26.73
CA GLN A 49 -1.01 -11.89 -28.16
C GLN A 49 0.19 -12.19 -29.06
N SER A 50 1.38 -12.38 -28.48
CA SER A 50 2.59 -12.71 -29.24
C SER A 50 2.66 -14.19 -29.59
N ILE A 51 3.35 -14.48 -30.71
CA ILE A 51 3.73 -15.86 -31.08
C ILE A 51 4.57 -16.49 -29.95
N PHE A 52 5.46 -15.70 -29.34
CA PHE A 52 6.29 -16.15 -28.22
C PHE A 52 5.43 -16.65 -27.05
N GLY A 53 4.48 -15.85 -26.58
CA GLY A 53 3.61 -16.25 -25.48
C GLY A 53 2.75 -17.44 -25.86
N TYR A 54 2.13 -17.43 -27.04
CA TYR A 54 1.34 -18.58 -27.50
C TYR A 54 2.14 -19.90 -27.47
N GLU A 55 3.35 -19.92 -28.02
CA GLU A 55 4.20 -21.12 -28.02
C GLU A 55 4.69 -21.48 -26.61
N ALA A 56 5.01 -20.51 -25.76
CA ALA A 56 5.40 -20.76 -24.37
C ALA A 56 4.27 -21.43 -23.56
N TYR A 57 3.04 -20.91 -23.65
CA TYR A 57 1.88 -21.47 -22.95
C TYR A 57 1.47 -22.83 -23.50
N LYS A 58 1.59 -23.02 -24.82
CA LYS A 58 1.35 -24.31 -25.48
C LYS A 58 2.38 -25.36 -25.07
N LEU A 59 3.66 -25.00 -24.99
CA LEU A 59 4.71 -25.88 -24.47
C LEU A 59 4.46 -26.25 -23.01
N MET A 60 4.13 -25.25 -22.17
CA MET A 60 3.83 -25.47 -20.76
C MET A 60 2.64 -26.43 -20.57
N SER A 61 1.54 -26.20 -21.30
CA SER A 61 0.33 -27.03 -21.24
C SER A 61 0.53 -28.45 -21.77
N ARG A 62 1.51 -28.66 -22.67
CA ARG A 62 1.89 -29.99 -23.15
C ARG A 62 2.81 -30.74 -22.19
N THR A 63 3.59 -30.00 -21.40
CA THR A 63 4.61 -30.56 -20.51
C THR A 63 4.06 -30.86 -19.13
N PHE A 64 3.14 -30.02 -18.63
CA PHE A 64 2.64 -30.08 -17.26
C PHE A 64 1.12 -30.18 -17.23
N SER A 65 0.60 -30.90 -16.23
CA SER A 65 -0.85 -30.94 -16.01
C SER A 65 -1.38 -29.58 -15.54
N PRO A 66 -2.67 -29.24 -15.79
CA PRO A 66 -3.28 -28.02 -15.29
C PRO A 66 -3.11 -27.83 -13.78
N TYR A 67 -3.18 -28.92 -13.01
CA TYR A 67 -2.91 -28.91 -11.57
C TYR A 67 -1.47 -28.49 -11.25
N THR A 68 -0.49 -29.05 -11.96
CA THR A 68 0.93 -28.72 -11.76
C THR A 68 1.21 -27.25 -12.07
N ILE A 69 0.62 -26.71 -13.14
CA ILE A 69 0.77 -25.31 -13.52
C ILE A 69 0.10 -24.40 -12.47
N ASN A 70 -1.15 -24.69 -12.09
CA ASN A 70 -1.88 -23.87 -11.11
C ASN A 70 -1.24 -23.90 -9.71
N LEU A 71 -0.70 -25.05 -9.26
CA LEU A 71 -0.04 -25.14 -7.96
C LEU A 71 1.41 -24.67 -8.02
N TRP A 72 2.26 -25.45 -8.67
CA TRP A 72 3.71 -25.25 -8.65
C TRP A 72 4.12 -24.09 -9.53
N GLY A 73 3.50 -23.93 -10.71
CA GLY A 73 3.75 -22.78 -11.58
C GLY A 73 3.47 -21.46 -10.85
N THR A 74 2.28 -21.34 -10.23
CA THR A 74 1.93 -20.15 -9.43
C THR A 74 2.91 -19.94 -8.29
N PHE A 75 3.08 -20.94 -7.41
CA PHE A 75 3.88 -20.79 -6.20
C PHE A 75 5.36 -20.48 -6.50
N ILE A 76 5.95 -21.15 -7.49
CA ILE A 76 7.36 -20.95 -7.84
C ILE A 76 7.56 -19.58 -8.49
N ILE A 77 6.75 -19.23 -9.49
CA ILE A 77 6.95 -17.98 -10.24
C ILE A 77 6.76 -16.77 -9.32
N THR A 78 5.69 -16.72 -8.53
CA THR A 78 5.47 -15.61 -7.59
C THR A 78 6.57 -15.56 -6.52
N SER A 79 6.96 -16.71 -5.95
CA SER A 79 8.08 -16.75 -5.00
C SER A 79 9.38 -16.22 -5.61
N VAL A 80 9.71 -16.61 -6.84
CA VAL A 80 10.93 -16.16 -7.52
C VAL A 80 10.87 -14.66 -7.77
N VAL A 81 9.75 -14.11 -8.25
CA VAL A 81 9.59 -12.66 -8.47
C VAL A 81 9.71 -11.90 -7.16
N TYR A 82 9.03 -12.35 -6.11
CA TYR A 82 9.09 -11.76 -4.78
C TYR A 82 10.52 -11.72 -4.23
N TRP A 83 11.23 -12.86 -4.25
CA TRP A 83 12.58 -12.95 -3.71
C TRP A 83 13.58 -12.18 -4.56
N ILE A 84 13.54 -12.24 -5.89
CA ILE A 84 14.44 -11.45 -6.74
C ILE A 84 14.23 -9.96 -6.49
N GLY A 85 12.99 -9.47 -6.52
CA GLY A 85 12.69 -8.07 -6.28
C GLY A 85 13.12 -7.62 -4.87
N GLY A 86 12.82 -8.41 -3.86
CA GLY A 86 13.20 -8.11 -2.48
C GLY A 86 14.71 -8.15 -2.23
N LEU A 87 15.44 -9.06 -2.89
CA LEU A 87 16.90 -9.13 -2.82
C LEU A 87 17.58 -7.93 -3.49
N ILE A 88 16.99 -7.38 -4.57
CA ILE A 88 17.46 -6.14 -5.20
C ILE A 88 17.37 -4.97 -4.20
N PHE A 89 16.23 -4.80 -3.54
CA PHE A 89 16.07 -3.77 -2.50
C PHE A 89 16.97 -4.02 -1.29
N MET A 90 17.15 -5.27 -0.88
CA MET A 90 18.12 -5.63 0.16
C MET A 90 19.55 -5.23 -0.22
N ALA A 91 19.92 -5.36 -1.49
CA ALA A 91 21.22 -4.87 -1.97
C ALA A 91 21.31 -3.33 -1.90
N PHE A 92 20.22 -2.60 -2.15
CA PHE A 92 20.18 -1.14 -2.00
C PHE A 92 20.38 -0.69 -0.55
N ASP A 93 19.89 -1.49 0.41
CA ASP A 93 20.01 -1.20 1.84
C ASP A 93 21.36 -1.58 2.43
N LEU A 94 21.92 -2.74 2.03
CA LEU A 94 23.13 -3.33 2.62
C LEU A 94 24.44 -2.99 1.88
N TYR A 95 24.41 -2.75 0.57
CA TYR A 95 25.62 -2.45 -0.20
C TYR A 95 25.87 -0.93 -0.26
N GLU A 96 26.89 -0.49 0.47
CA GLU A 96 27.20 0.92 0.71
C GLU A 96 27.23 1.81 -0.55
N PRO A 97 27.87 1.40 -1.67
CA PRO A 97 27.89 2.22 -2.89
C PRO A 97 26.50 2.44 -3.48
N LEU A 98 25.66 1.40 -3.56
CA LEU A 98 24.29 1.53 -4.06
C LEU A 98 23.44 2.40 -3.13
N HIS A 99 23.57 2.20 -1.82
CA HIS A 99 22.83 3.02 -0.88
C HIS A 99 23.16 4.51 -1.02
N LYS A 100 24.43 4.87 -1.16
CA LYS A 100 24.84 6.27 -1.32
C LYS A 100 24.24 6.92 -2.56
N ILE A 101 24.18 6.17 -3.67
CA ILE A 101 23.59 6.64 -4.94
C ILE A 101 22.07 6.81 -4.80
N LEU A 102 21.39 5.89 -4.09
CA LEU A 102 19.93 5.84 -4.01
C LEU A 102 19.35 6.59 -2.81
N LYS A 103 20.20 7.05 -1.87
CA LYS A 103 19.81 7.84 -0.70
C LYS A 103 18.92 9.06 -1.01
N PRO A 104 19.09 9.79 -2.13
CA PRO A 104 18.16 10.87 -2.49
C PRO A 104 16.72 10.40 -2.69
N CYS A 105 16.51 9.15 -3.12
CA CYS A 105 15.18 8.55 -3.33
C CYS A 105 14.58 7.96 -2.06
N LYS A 106 15.31 7.91 -0.93
CA LYS A 106 14.84 7.31 0.32
C LYS A 106 13.98 8.29 1.14
N LEU A 107 12.80 7.84 1.56
CA LEU A 107 11.76 8.65 2.22
C LEU A 107 12.04 8.92 3.69
N GLN A 108 12.53 7.90 4.40
CA GLN A 108 12.72 7.92 5.85
C GLN A 108 14.15 8.33 6.23
N PRO A 109 14.36 8.83 7.47
CA PRO A 109 15.69 9.16 7.97
C PRO A 109 16.68 7.98 7.82
N ASP A 110 17.97 8.31 7.72
CA ASP A 110 19.09 7.38 7.48
C ASP A 110 19.29 6.38 8.64
N LYS A 111 18.37 5.43 8.80
CA LYS A 111 18.55 4.26 9.67
C LYS A 111 18.96 3.07 8.82
N ARG A 112 20.16 2.57 9.11
CA ARG A 112 20.69 1.35 8.50
C ARG A 112 20.02 0.13 9.10
N ILE A 113 19.68 -0.82 8.24
CA ILE A 113 19.08 -2.08 8.63
C ILE A 113 20.18 -3.12 8.70
N SER A 114 20.19 -3.89 9.79
CA SER A 114 21.23 -4.88 9.98
C SER A 114 20.93 -6.17 9.22
N VAL A 115 21.98 -6.93 8.91
CA VAL A 115 21.84 -8.29 8.37
C VAL A 115 21.01 -9.18 9.31
N ALA A 116 21.09 -8.95 10.63
CA ALA A 116 20.31 -9.70 11.61
C ALA A 116 18.80 -9.41 11.50
N ASP A 117 18.41 -8.21 11.09
CA ASP A 117 17.00 -7.85 10.88
C ASP A 117 16.48 -8.49 9.60
N TYR A 118 17.25 -8.45 8.50
CA TYR A 118 16.90 -9.20 7.28
C TYR A 118 16.74 -10.69 7.54
N LYS A 119 17.59 -11.31 8.36
CA LYS A 119 17.42 -12.73 8.72
C LYS A 119 16.07 -13.00 9.38
N LYS A 120 15.61 -12.12 10.28
CA LYS A 120 14.27 -12.23 10.92
C LYS A 120 13.16 -12.05 9.89
N VAL A 121 13.27 -11.02 9.04
CA VAL A 121 12.29 -10.73 7.99
C VAL A 121 12.16 -11.93 7.05
N CYS A 122 13.27 -12.40 6.48
CA CYS A 122 13.32 -13.54 5.57
C CYS A 122 12.71 -14.80 6.18
N TRP A 123 12.96 -15.08 7.47
CA TRP A 123 12.38 -16.23 8.15
C TRP A 123 10.85 -16.15 8.22
N ILE A 124 10.30 -15.00 8.61
CA ILE A 124 8.86 -14.79 8.72
C ILE A 124 8.18 -14.81 7.35
N VAL A 125 8.81 -14.19 6.33
CA VAL A 125 8.36 -14.26 4.94
C VAL A 125 8.29 -15.70 4.45
N LEU A 126 9.35 -16.48 4.65
CA LEU A 126 9.40 -17.89 4.24
C LEU A 126 8.32 -18.72 4.96
N ARG A 127 8.15 -18.50 6.26
CA ARG A 127 7.06 -19.12 7.05
C ARG A 127 5.70 -18.78 6.43
N ASN A 128 5.46 -17.51 6.09
CA ASN A 128 4.19 -17.05 5.54
C ASN A 128 3.94 -17.62 4.13
N GLN A 129 4.98 -17.72 3.29
CA GLN A 129 4.89 -18.39 1.99
C GLN A 129 4.51 -19.87 2.14
N VAL A 130 5.18 -20.61 3.02
CA VAL A 130 4.95 -22.06 3.20
C VAL A 130 3.64 -22.37 3.92
N LEU A 131 3.26 -21.58 4.94
CA LEU A 131 2.10 -21.88 5.77
C LEU A 131 0.80 -21.20 5.30
N VAL A 132 0.87 -20.27 4.35
CA VAL A 132 -0.32 -19.57 3.83
C VAL A 132 -0.37 -19.58 2.31
N ALA A 133 0.64 -19.04 1.63
CA ALA A 133 0.60 -18.88 0.17
C ALA A 133 0.58 -20.24 -0.55
N LEU A 134 1.37 -21.22 -0.08
CA LEU A 134 1.39 -22.58 -0.63
C LEU A 134 0.07 -23.33 -0.39
N PRO A 135 -0.50 -23.41 0.84
CA PRO A 135 -1.82 -23.97 1.06
C PRO A 135 -2.94 -23.30 0.26
N LEU A 136 -2.89 -21.97 0.11
CA LEU A 136 -3.86 -21.24 -0.71
C LEU A 136 -3.73 -21.61 -2.19
N SER A 137 -2.50 -21.66 -2.72
CA SER A 137 -2.22 -22.08 -4.10
C SER A 137 -2.68 -23.53 -4.34
N TRP A 138 -2.46 -24.42 -3.37
CA TRP A 138 -2.94 -25.80 -3.39
C TRP A 138 -4.46 -25.88 -3.41
N ALA A 139 -5.14 -25.10 -2.55
CA ALA A 139 -6.60 -25.06 -2.50
C ALA A 139 -7.17 -24.53 -3.83
N MET A 140 -6.59 -23.48 -4.40
CA MET A 140 -6.98 -22.96 -5.70
C MET A 140 -6.78 -24.02 -6.80
N ALA A 141 -5.62 -24.64 -6.89
CA ALA A 141 -5.33 -25.66 -7.89
C ALA A 141 -6.23 -26.91 -7.78
N THR A 142 -6.70 -27.22 -6.57
CA THR A 142 -7.54 -28.40 -6.29
C THR A 142 -9.02 -28.12 -6.55
N TYR A 143 -9.53 -26.98 -6.07
CA TYR A 143 -10.98 -26.72 -6.02
C TYR A 143 -11.46 -25.73 -7.08
N ARG A 144 -10.58 -24.86 -7.58
CA ARG A 144 -10.89 -23.82 -8.57
C ARG A 144 -9.71 -23.61 -9.54
N PRO A 145 -9.24 -24.66 -10.26
CA PRO A 145 -8.11 -24.51 -11.17
C PRO A 145 -8.47 -23.54 -12.31
N LEU A 146 -7.54 -22.66 -12.65
CA LEU A 146 -7.71 -21.72 -13.76
C LEU A 146 -7.33 -22.40 -15.09
N SER A 147 -7.92 -21.90 -16.18
CA SER A 147 -7.54 -22.33 -17.53
C SER A 147 -6.07 -22.00 -17.79
N THR A 148 -5.36 -22.93 -18.42
CA THR A 148 -3.92 -22.81 -18.76
C THR A 148 -3.68 -22.95 -20.26
N THR A 149 -4.71 -23.30 -21.02
CA THR A 149 -4.66 -23.60 -22.44
C THR A 149 -5.21 -22.46 -23.29
N ALA A 150 -4.79 -22.42 -24.56
CA ALA A 150 -5.33 -21.49 -25.54
C ALA A 150 -6.87 -21.59 -25.70
N PRO A 151 -7.55 -20.50 -26.11
CA PRO A 151 -6.99 -19.20 -26.48
C PRO A 151 -6.51 -18.38 -25.27
N LEU A 152 -5.42 -17.62 -25.44
CA LEU A 152 -4.95 -16.67 -24.43
C LEU A 152 -5.80 -15.39 -24.47
N PRO A 153 -5.96 -14.69 -23.33
CA PRO A 153 -6.77 -13.48 -23.26
C PRO A 153 -6.31 -12.36 -24.18
N GLY A 154 -7.27 -11.72 -24.85
CA GLY A 154 -7.03 -10.57 -25.71
C GLY A 154 -6.83 -9.26 -24.93
N ALA A 155 -6.59 -8.17 -25.67
CA ALA A 155 -6.39 -6.84 -25.10
C ALA A 155 -7.57 -6.35 -24.23
N PHE A 156 -8.80 -6.50 -24.72
CA PHE A 156 -10.00 -6.06 -24.00
C PHE A 156 -10.18 -6.85 -22.69
N GLU A 157 -10.11 -8.18 -22.76
CA GLU A 157 -10.21 -9.06 -21.58
C GLU A 157 -9.10 -8.76 -20.58
N THR A 158 -7.89 -8.46 -21.05
CA THR A 158 -6.77 -8.05 -20.21
C THR A 158 -7.07 -6.77 -19.44
N ILE A 159 -7.48 -5.70 -20.14
CA ILE A 159 -7.78 -4.41 -19.53
C ILE A 159 -8.92 -4.54 -18.53
N TYR A 160 -10.01 -5.21 -18.92
CA TYR A 160 -11.17 -5.43 -18.05
C TYR A 160 -10.79 -6.23 -16.80
N THR A 161 -10.03 -7.31 -16.94
CA THR A 161 -9.58 -8.15 -15.82
C THR A 161 -8.72 -7.35 -14.84
N TYR A 162 -7.74 -6.59 -15.34
CA TYR A 162 -6.89 -5.75 -14.50
C TYR A 162 -7.67 -4.67 -13.76
N MET A 163 -8.60 -3.98 -14.45
CA MET A 163 -9.46 -2.98 -13.83
C MET A 163 -10.32 -3.59 -12.73
N PHE A 164 -11.01 -4.69 -13.02
CA PHE A 164 -11.89 -5.36 -12.07
C PHE A 164 -11.11 -5.88 -10.86
N CYS A 165 -9.99 -6.58 -11.08
CA CYS A 165 -9.15 -7.10 -10.00
C CYS A 165 -8.57 -5.97 -9.14
N THR A 166 -8.19 -4.84 -9.75
CA THR A 166 -7.73 -3.64 -9.04
C THR A 166 -8.83 -3.06 -8.15
N LEU A 167 -10.08 -3.02 -8.61
CA LEU A 167 -11.21 -2.54 -7.80
C LEU A 167 -11.53 -3.50 -6.64
N CYS A 168 -11.52 -4.82 -6.89
CA CYS A 168 -11.68 -5.81 -5.82
C CYS A 168 -10.58 -5.71 -4.78
N MET A 169 -9.34 -5.53 -5.23
CA MET A 169 -8.18 -5.33 -4.39
C MET A 169 -8.34 -4.07 -3.54
N GLU A 170 -8.66 -2.93 -4.15
CA GLU A 170 -8.85 -1.66 -3.44
C GLU A 170 -9.90 -1.78 -2.32
N ALA A 171 -11.07 -2.35 -2.64
CA ALA A 171 -12.12 -2.57 -1.66
C ALA A 171 -11.68 -3.53 -0.54
N GLY A 172 -11.10 -4.68 -0.91
CA GLY A 172 -10.72 -5.72 0.05
C GLY A 172 -9.60 -5.26 0.99
N PHE A 173 -8.55 -4.64 0.45
CA PHE A 173 -7.50 -4.05 1.26
C PHE A 173 -8.09 -2.98 2.19
N PHE A 174 -8.88 -2.04 1.68
CA PHE A 174 -9.43 -0.99 2.51
C PHE A 174 -10.17 -1.54 3.74
N TYR A 175 -11.14 -2.43 3.53
CA TYR A 175 -11.98 -2.91 4.64
C TYR A 175 -11.25 -3.85 5.59
N VAL A 176 -10.46 -4.80 5.07
CA VAL A 176 -9.76 -5.78 5.90
C VAL A 176 -8.62 -5.13 6.66
N HIS A 177 -7.84 -4.27 6.00
CA HIS A 177 -6.73 -3.55 6.62
C HIS A 177 -7.26 -2.63 7.73
N ARG A 178 -8.31 -1.85 7.47
CA ARG A 178 -8.95 -1.02 8.48
C ARG A 178 -9.53 -1.83 9.64
N LEU A 179 -10.14 -2.98 9.37
CA LEU A 179 -10.61 -3.89 10.41
C LEU A 179 -9.45 -4.37 11.28
N PHE A 180 -8.30 -4.68 10.69
CA PHE A 180 -7.12 -5.11 11.43
C PHE A 180 -6.44 -3.99 12.23
N HIS A 181 -6.67 -2.73 11.90
CA HIS A 181 -6.34 -1.58 12.75
C HIS A 181 -7.29 -1.39 13.94
N HIS A 182 -8.40 -2.12 14.01
CA HIS A 182 -9.31 -2.03 15.15
C HIS A 182 -8.58 -2.38 16.46
N PRO A 183 -8.74 -1.62 17.56
CA PRO A 183 -7.93 -1.78 18.79
C PRO A 183 -7.88 -3.20 19.37
N LYS A 184 -8.95 -3.96 19.20
CA LYS A 184 -9.05 -5.37 19.65
C LYS A 184 -8.22 -6.34 18.79
N LEU A 185 -8.06 -6.03 17.50
CA LEU A 185 -7.37 -6.90 16.53
C LEU A 185 -5.93 -6.47 16.30
N TYR A 186 -5.65 -5.16 16.25
CA TYR A 186 -4.34 -4.59 15.92
C TYR A 186 -3.19 -5.24 16.69
N LYS A 187 -3.31 -5.32 18.03
CA LYS A 187 -2.25 -5.87 18.89
C LYS A 187 -1.89 -7.32 18.56
N HIS A 188 -2.82 -8.09 17.99
CA HIS A 188 -2.71 -9.52 17.76
C HIS A 188 -2.41 -9.86 16.30
N VAL A 189 -2.91 -9.06 15.36
CA VAL A 189 -2.87 -9.37 13.92
C VAL A 189 -1.89 -8.44 13.21
N HIS A 190 -2.08 -7.12 13.32
CA HIS A 190 -1.45 -6.14 12.42
C HIS A 190 -0.28 -5.35 13.00
N LYS A 191 -0.11 -5.39 14.32
CA LYS A 191 1.01 -4.74 15.01
C LYS A 191 2.37 -5.27 14.54
N LEU A 192 2.45 -6.53 14.09
CA LEU A 192 3.68 -7.11 13.58
C LEU A 192 4.12 -6.45 12.26
N HIS A 193 3.16 -6.17 11.38
CA HIS A 193 3.40 -5.51 10.10
C HIS A 193 3.90 -4.07 10.29
N HIS A 194 3.31 -3.33 11.23
CA HIS A 194 3.83 -2.03 11.66
C HIS A 194 5.06 -2.11 12.58
N ARG A 195 5.57 -3.30 12.92
CA ARG A 195 6.71 -3.43 13.84
C ARG A 195 8.04 -3.13 13.16
N GLU A 196 8.17 -3.42 11.88
CA GLU A 196 9.36 -3.06 11.10
C GLU A 196 9.42 -1.56 10.79
N SER A 197 8.43 -0.76 11.25
CA SER A 197 8.54 0.70 11.43
C SER A 197 8.72 1.14 12.90
N LEU A 198 8.91 0.21 13.85
CA LEU A 198 9.11 0.48 15.27
C LEU A 198 10.42 -0.11 15.84
N SER A 199 11.40 0.77 16.06
CA SER A 199 12.62 0.52 16.85
C SER A 199 12.29 0.02 18.27
N LYS A 200 12.90 -1.10 18.67
CA LYS A 200 12.86 -1.61 20.06
C LYS A 200 13.96 -1.03 20.96
N ASP A 201 14.95 -0.34 20.41
CA ASP A 201 16.25 -0.15 21.08
C ASP A 201 16.36 1.05 22.04
N PHE A 202 15.29 1.82 22.24
CA PHE A 202 15.30 2.87 23.27
C PHE A 202 14.79 2.39 24.64
N LYS A 203 14.04 1.28 24.71
CA LYS A 203 13.45 0.82 25.98
C LYS A 203 14.43 0.09 26.90
N THR A 204 15.56 -0.39 26.38
CA THR A 204 16.54 -1.19 27.14
C THR A 204 17.68 -0.38 27.76
N ARG A 205 17.78 0.94 27.52
CA ARG A 205 18.86 1.78 28.09
C ARG A 205 18.42 2.83 29.12
N VAL A 206 17.11 2.99 29.36
CA VAL A 206 16.59 3.95 30.37
C VAL A 206 15.76 3.23 31.46
N ALA A 207 15.46 1.94 31.27
CA ALA A 207 14.61 1.18 32.18
C ALA A 207 15.31 0.70 33.47
N GLU A 208 16.60 0.97 33.67
CA GLU A 208 17.29 0.53 34.89
C GLU A 208 17.39 1.60 35.99
N ASP A 209 17.34 2.91 35.69
CA ASP A 209 17.80 3.87 36.71
C ASP A 209 16.77 4.79 37.39
N VAL A 210 15.52 5.04 36.89
CA VAL A 210 14.68 6.07 37.57
C VAL A 210 13.15 5.86 37.61
N LEU A 211 12.49 5.10 36.71
CA LEU A 211 11.03 5.26 36.51
C LEU A 211 10.11 4.12 37.02
N THR A 212 10.60 3.23 37.89
CA THR A 212 9.72 2.20 38.51
C THR A 212 8.99 2.73 39.77
N ALA A 213 9.34 3.93 40.27
CA ALA A 213 8.86 4.37 41.59
C ALA A 213 7.69 5.38 41.61
N MET A 214 7.29 6.06 40.52
CA MET A 214 6.38 7.23 40.67
C MET A 214 5.20 7.43 39.72
N VAL A 215 5.05 6.74 38.57
CA VAL A 215 4.00 7.12 37.58
C VAL A 215 3.17 5.93 37.10
N GLY A 216 2.55 5.22 38.05
CA GLY A 216 1.82 3.97 37.80
C GLY A 216 0.47 4.04 37.08
N SER A 217 -0.08 5.22 36.73
CA SER A 217 -1.53 5.27 36.41
C SER A 217 -1.98 6.10 35.19
N TYR A 218 -1.13 6.88 34.51
CA TYR A 218 -1.61 7.80 33.45
C TYR A 218 -1.09 7.53 32.03
N LEU A 219 -0.12 6.63 31.83
CA LEU A 219 0.49 6.31 30.53
C LEU A 219 -0.21 5.16 29.80
N ARG A 220 -1.55 5.16 29.76
CA ARG A 220 -2.34 4.23 28.93
C ARG A 220 -2.99 5.03 27.81
N LEU A 221 -2.34 5.07 26.63
CA LEU A 221 -2.94 4.80 25.29
C LEU A 221 -2.22 5.48 24.11
N ALA A 222 -1.31 6.42 24.31
CA ALA A 222 -0.43 6.88 23.22
C ALA A 222 0.79 5.97 23.12
N PRO A 223 1.11 5.36 21.95
CA PRO A 223 2.45 4.83 21.74
C PRO A 223 3.41 6.03 21.66
N SER A 224 4.10 6.25 22.77
CA SER A 224 5.32 7.04 22.90
C SER A 224 6.23 6.89 21.67
N SER A 225 6.56 8.01 21.02
CA SER A 225 7.74 8.24 20.18
C SER A 225 8.17 7.05 19.30
N THR A 226 7.54 6.91 18.14
CA THR A 226 7.96 5.96 17.11
C THR A 226 9.21 6.51 16.42
N GLU A 227 10.38 6.16 16.95
CA GLU A 227 11.63 6.23 16.20
C GLU A 227 11.52 5.20 15.06
N PHE A 228 11.20 5.68 13.86
CA PHE A 228 10.95 4.86 12.67
C PHE A 228 12.11 3.87 12.46
N THR A 229 11.82 2.56 12.42
CA THR A 229 12.73 1.62 11.73
C THR A 229 12.52 1.78 10.24
N ALA A 230 13.63 1.79 9.49
CA ALA A 230 13.57 1.97 8.05
C ALA A 230 12.76 0.80 7.42
N PRO A 231 11.83 1.07 6.51
CA PRO A 231 11.03 0.08 5.83
C PRO A 231 11.93 -0.76 4.92
N VAL A 232 11.55 -2.01 4.72
CA VAL A 232 12.22 -2.93 3.79
C VAL A 232 11.21 -3.58 2.88
N ALA A 233 11.57 -3.70 1.61
CA ALA A 233 10.71 -4.29 0.60
C ALA A 233 10.20 -5.68 1.01
N LEU A 234 11.10 -6.54 1.52
CA LEU A 234 10.77 -7.89 1.99
C LEU A 234 9.82 -7.90 3.22
N ALA A 235 9.68 -6.80 3.96
CA ALA A 235 8.73 -6.74 5.09
C ALA A 235 7.27 -6.56 4.65
N SER A 236 7.02 -6.37 3.35
CA SER A 236 5.66 -6.38 2.78
C SER A 236 4.82 -7.61 3.15
N THR A 237 5.47 -8.75 3.41
CA THR A 237 4.80 -9.97 3.90
C THR A 237 5.28 -10.39 5.29
N TYR A 238 5.95 -9.48 6.00
CA TYR A 238 6.30 -9.64 7.41
C TYR A 238 5.07 -9.34 8.29
N CYS A 239 4.19 -10.31 8.38
CA CYS A 239 2.91 -10.17 9.07
C CYS A 239 2.52 -11.48 9.77
N THR A 240 1.42 -11.45 10.51
CA THR A 240 0.87 -12.67 11.11
C THR A 240 0.21 -13.54 10.03
N LEU A 241 0.02 -14.84 10.29
CA LEU A 241 -0.61 -15.74 9.31
C LEU A 241 -2.04 -15.29 8.92
N PRO A 242 -2.91 -14.87 9.87
CA PRO A 242 -4.23 -14.36 9.51
C PRO A 242 -4.15 -13.09 8.67
N GLU A 243 -3.24 -12.18 9.00
CA GLU A 243 -3.04 -10.97 8.22
C GLU A 243 -2.61 -11.28 6.79
N HIS A 244 -1.64 -12.18 6.62
CA HIS A 244 -1.18 -12.59 5.31
C HIS A 244 -2.31 -13.20 4.47
N LEU A 245 -3.12 -14.07 5.07
CA LEU A 245 -4.25 -14.69 4.37
C LEU A 245 -5.31 -13.66 3.99
N PHE A 246 -5.81 -12.91 4.96
CA PHE A 246 -7.03 -12.10 4.79
C PHE A 246 -6.77 -10.72 4.23
N SER A 247 -5.64 -10.08 4.59
CA SER A 247 -5.31 -8.73 4.11
C SER A 247 -4.47 -8.79 2.84
N ASN A 248 -3.47 -9.68 2.78
CA ASN A 248 -2.51 -9.65 1.67
C ASN A 248 -2.94 -10.52 0.48
N LEU A 249 -3.48 -11.72 0.72
CA LEU A 249 -3.75 -12.67 -0.37
C LEU A 249 -5.21 -12.69 -0.83
N LEU A 250 -6.16 -12.72 0.11
CA LEU A 250 -7.58 -12.89 -0.22
C LEU A 250 -8.13 -11.76 -1.13
N PRO A 251 -7.85 -10.46 -0.89
CA PRO A 251 -8.33 -9.38 -1.77
C PRO A 251 -7.82 -9.51 -3.20
N ILE A 252 -6.58 -9.97 -3.36
CA ILE A 252 -5.92 -10.15 -4.65
C ILE A 252 -6.52 -11.34 -5.41
N VAL A 253 -6.68 -12.47 -4.73
CA VAL A 253 -7.17 -13.72 -5.34
C VAL A 253 -8.66 -13.62 -5.70
N LEU A 254 -9.45 -12.89 -4.91
CA LEU A 254 -10.91 -12.84 -5.07
C LEU A 254 -11.33 -12.32 -6.45
N GLY A 255 -10.70 -11.27 -6.96
CA GLY A 255 -11.02 -10.73 -8.30
C GLY A 255 -10.79 -11.74 -9.41
N ILE A 256 -9.67 -12.46 -9.35
CA ILE A 256 -9.32 -13.53 -10.31
C ILE A 256 -10.33 -14.68 -10.26
N LEU A 257 -10.72 -15.11 -9.05
CA LEU A 257 -11.67 -16.21 -8.87
C LEU A 257 -13.09 -15.83 -9.32
N ILE A 258 -13.53 -14.61 -9.07
CA ILE A 258 -14.84 -14.12 -9.52
C ILE A 258 -14.93 -14.14 -11.05
N LEU A 259 -13.88 -13.67 -11.73
CA LEU A 259 -13.84 -13.64 -13.19
C LEU A 259 -13.56 -15.00 -13.82
N GLY A 260 -13.03 -15.97 -13.07
CA GLY A 260 -12.52 -17.21 -13.64
C GLY A 260 -11.41 -16.95 -14.66
N ALA A 261 -10.58 -15.94 -14.42
CA ALA A 261 -9.60 -15.45 -15.39
C ALA A 261 -8.58 -16.54 -15.77
N HIS A 262 -8.03 -16.46 -16.98
CA HIS A 262 -6.98 -17.37 -17.42
C HIS A 262 -5.74 -17.26 -16.51
N TRP A 263 -5.04 -18.38 -16.30
CA TRP A 263 -3.86 -18.44 -15.43
C TRP A 263 -2.76 -17.44 -15.84
N SER A 264 -2.64 -17.15 -17.14
CA SER A 264 -1.73 -16.10 -17.65
C SER A 264 -2.02 -14.71 -17.10
N MET A 265 -3.30 -14.37 -16.93
CA MET A 265 -3.72 -13.09 -16.36
C MET A 265 -3.39 -13.03 -14.88
N MET A 266 -3.72 -14.12 -14.16
CA MET A 266 -3.42 -14.23 -12.75
C MET A 266 -1.92 -14.08 -12.50
N ILE A 267 -1.06 -14.82 -13.21
CA ILE A 267 0.37 -14.83 -12.91
C ILE A 267 1.01 -13.47 -13.22
N MET A 268 0.63 -12.82 -14.33
CA MET A 268 1.12 -11.48 -14.66
C MET A 268 0.63 -10.44 -13.67
N PHE A 269 -0.65 -10.49 -13.28
CA PHE A 269 -1.22 -9.60 -12.29
C PHE A 269 -0.54 -9.77 -10.93
N PHE A 270 -0.34 -11.01 -10.45
CA PHE A 270 0.32 -11.27 -9.17
C PHE A 270 1.78 -10.79 -9.17
N CYS A 271 2.54 -11.11 -10.22
CA CYS A 271 3.92 -10.64 -10.35
C CYS A 271 4.00 -9.10 -10.34
N SER A 272 3.04 -8.44 -11.02
CA SER A 272 2.98 -6.98 -11.04
C SER A 272 2.68 -6.37 -9.68
N LEU A 273 1.74 -6.96 -8.94
CA LEU A 273 1.38 -6.54 -7.60
C LEU A 273 2.54 -6.74 -6.64
N GLU A 274 3.24 -7.87 -6.70
CA GLU A 274 4.40 -8.13 -5.85
C GLU A 274 5.50 -7.09 -6.07
N LEU A 275 5.83 -6.78 -7.33
CA LEU A 275 6.82 -5.75 -7.65
C LEU A 275 6.39 -4.37 -7.13
N GLY A 276 5.11 -4.03 -7.27
CA GLY A 276 4.54 -2.79 -6.74
C GLY A 276 4.60 -2.73 -5.22
N THR A 277 4.16 -3.78 -4.55
CA THR A 277 4.17 -3.92 -3.09
C THR A 277 5.59 -3.87 -2.52
N LEU A 278 6.55 -4.56 -3.15
CA LEU A 278 7.96 -4.49 -2.74
C LEU A 278 8.48 -3.05 -2.84
N ASN A 279 8.17 -2.34 -3.93
CA ASN A 279 8.55 -0.95 -4.10
C ASN A 279 7.91 -0.05 -3.03
N THR A 280 6.60 -0.15 -2.80
CA THR A 280 5.90 0.71 -1.81
C THR A 280 6.34 0.47 -0.38
N HIS A 281 6.83 -0.74 -0.05
CA HIS A 281 7.38 -1.07 1.27
C HIS A 281 8.90 -0.89 1.35
N SER A 282 9.57 -0.47 0.28
CA SER A 282 11.03 -0.36 0.26
C SER A 282 11.57 0.87 0.98
N GLY A 283 10.72 1.88 1.22
CA GLY A 283 11.15 3.21 1.63
C GLY A 283 11.83 4.05 0.55
N TYR A 284 11.94 3.53 -0.68
CA TYR A 284 12.40 4.29 -1.84
C TYR A 284 11.21 4.76 -2.67
N ASN A 285 11.24 6.01 -3.13
CA ASN A 285 10.27 6.56 -4.07
C ASN A 285 10.97 7.00 -5.36
N PHE A 286 11.15 6.06 -6.29
CA PHE A 286 11.82 6.32 -7.57
C PHE A 286 10.89 7.00 -8.56
N VAL A 287 11.37 8.01 -9.28
CA VAL A 287 10.62 8.63 -10.38
C VAL A 287 10.29 7.60 -11.45
N GLY A 288 9.01 7.42 -11.77
CA GLY A 288 8.53 6.44 -12.73
C GLY A 288 8.31 5.04 -12.14
N GLY A 289 8.64 4.84 -10.86
CA GLY A 289 8.27 3.65 -10.09
C GLY A 289 6.90 3.79 -9.44
N PHE A 290 6.48 2.78 -8.69
CA PHE A 290 5.27 2.88 -7.88
C PHE A 290 5.44 3.93 -6.77
N ASN A 291 4.34 4.56 -6.34
CA ASN A 291 4.42 5.62 -5.34
C ASN A 291 4.44 5.04 -3.92
N SER A 292 5.57 5.21 -3.23
CA SER A 292 5.74 4.73 -1.86
C SER A 292 5.25 5.71 -0.79
N LEU A 293 4.99 6.99 -1.14
CA LEU A 293 4.64 8.04 -0.17
C LEU A 293 3.36 7.74 0.62
N TYR A 294 2.33 7.24 -0.05
CA TYR A 294 1.03 7.01 0.58
C TYR A 294 1.07 5.88 1.61
N HIS A 295 1.80 4.82 1.28
CA HIS A 295 1.97 3.68 2.17
C HIS A 295 2.91 4.00 3.33
N ASP A 296 3.97 4.77 3.09
CA ASP A 296 4.80 5.30 4.17
C ASP A 296 4.01 6.24 5.08
N TRP A 297 3.10 7.06 4.54
CA TRP A 297 2.16 7.85 5.34
C TRP A 297 1.21 6.97 6.16
N HIS A 298 0.72 5.87 5.59
CA HIS A 298 -0.11 4.92 6.33
C HIS A 298 0.63 4.39 7.57
N HIS A 299 1.90 3.98 7.44
CA HIS A 299 2.73 3.57 8.56
C HIS A 299 3.03 4.68 9.57
N TYR A 300 3.01 5.94 9.13
CA TYR A 300 3.19 7.10 9.98
C TYR A 300 1.92 7.47 10.75
N ALA A 301 0.79 7.59 10.05
CA ALA A 301 -0.47 8.12 10.57
C ALA A 301 -1.35 7.05 11.24
N TYR A 302 -1.20 5.77 10.87
CA TYR A 302 -1.98 4.60 11.33
C TYR A 302 -3.49 4.65 11.03
N THR A 303 -4.08 5.81 10.77
CA THR A 303 -5.52 6.00 10.63
C THR A 303 -5.98 6.34 9.21
N GLU A 304 -5.05 6.47 8.27
CA GLU A 304 -5.29 6.93 6.90
C GLU A 304 -4.62 5.99 5.88
N ASN A 305 -5.04 6.02 4.62
CA ASN A 305 -4.45 5.26 3.51
C ASN A 305 -4.41 3.74 3.67
N PHE A 306 -5.57 3.14 3.99
CA PHE A 306 -5.68 1.67 4.11
C PHE A 306 -5.67 0.92 2.76
N GLY A 307 -6.04 1.60 1.67
CA GLY A 307 -6.05 1.06 0.31
C GLY A 307 -4.71 1.23 -0.43
N PRO A 308 -4.38 0.36 -1.39
CA PRO A 308 -3.13 0.40 -2.14
C PRO A 308 -3.08 1.47 -3.24
N LEU A 309 -4.21 1.99 -3.74
CA LEU A 309 -4.19 2.98 -4.82
C LEU A 309 -3.88 4.40 -4.30
N ASP A 310 -2.86 5.03 -4.91
CA ASP A 310 -2.48 6.46 -4.83
C ASP A 310 -3.64 7.39 -5.26
N TYR A 311 -4.62 6.87 -6.00
CA TYR A 311 -5.68 7.68 -6.55
C TYR A 311 -6.45 8.39 -5.45
N ARG A 312 -6.65 9.69 -5.66
CA ARG A 312 -7.61 10.54 -4.95
C ARG A 312 -8.99 9.89 -5.00
N ALA A 313 -9.23 8.88 -4.17
CA ALA A 313 -10.52 8.25 -4.02
C ALA A 313 -11.58 9.27 -3.59
N HIS A 314 -11.15 10.40 -3.01
CA HIS A 314 -11.94 11.60 -2.76
C HIS A 314 -12.59 12.25 -4.00
N THR A 315 -12.10 11.99 -5.22
CA THR A 315 -12.64 12.63 -6.45
C THR A 315 -13.34 11.67 -7.40
N PHE A 316 -12.90 10.42 -7.50
CA PHE A 316 -13.51 9.46 -8.41
C PHE A 316 -14.76 8.83 -7.81
N TRP A 317 -14.68 8.42 -6.54
CA TRP A 317 -15.71 7.59 -5.96
C TRP A 317 -16.95 8.38 -5.48
N PRO A 318 -16.82 9.58 -4.85
CA PRO A 318 -17.97 10.47 -4.62
C PRO A 318 -18.66 10.91 -5.92
N ARG A 319 -17.89 11.20 -7.00
CA ARG A 319 -18.47 11.61 -8.29
C ARG A 319 -19.13 10.46 -9.06
N LEU A 320 -18.62 9.23 -8.93
CA LEU A 320 -19.27 8.05 -9.48
C LEU A 320 -20.54 7.72 -8.69
N SER A 321 -20.52 7.85 -7.35
CA SER A 321 -21.74 7.70 -6.54
C SER A 321 -22.77 8.78 -6.83
N ASP A 322 -22.38 10.03 -7.06
CA ASP A 322 -23.31 11.11 -7.41
C ASP A 322 -23.94 10.89 -8.80
N ARG A 323 -23.20 10.27 -9.74
CA ARG A 323 -23.69 9.88 -11.07
C ARG A 323 -24.50 8.58 -11.09
N LEU A 324 -24.29 7.69 -10.12
CA LEU A 324 -25.10 6.48 -9.94
C LEU A 324 -26.31 6.73 -9.03
N ALA A 325 -26.29 7.80 -8.22
CA ALA A 325 -27.42 8.26 -7.39
C ALA A 325 -28.47 9.03 -8.20
N THR A 326 -28.15 9.49 -9.42
CA THR A 326 -29.17 9.83 -10.40
C THR A 326 -29.79 8.53 -10.91
N VAL A 327 -31.00 8.28 -10.43
CA VAL A 327 -31.88 7.10 -10.53
C VAL A 327 -32.11 6.53 -11.96
N GLU A 328 -31.47 7.04 -13.01
CA GLU A 328 -31.78 6.65 -14.39
C GLU A 328 -31.17 5.32 -14.88
N VAL A 329 -30.18 4.73 -14.19
CA VAL A 329 -29.50 3.51 -14.68
C VAL A 329 -30.10 2.20 -14.13
N MET A 330 -30.82 2.24 -13.00
CA MET A 330 -31.38 1.02 -12.39
C MET A 330 -32.74 0.60 -12.98
N ASP A 331 -33.45 1.50 -13.66
CA ASP A 331 -34.69 1.18 -14.38
C ASP A 331 -34.42 0.42 -15.69
N GLU A 332 -33.27 0.60 -16.35
CA GLU A 332 -32.92 -0.14 -17.58
C GLU A 332 -32.54 -1.62 -17.33
N LEU A 333 -32.22 -2.00 -16.09
CA LEU A 333 -31.76 -3.35 -15.74
C LEU A 333 -32.80 -4.22 -15.03
N GLY A 334 -34.04 -3.74 -14.85
CA GLY A 334 -35.18 -4.57 -14.47
C GLY A 334 -35.15 -5.19 -13.07
N VAL A 335 -34.30 -4.71 -12.14
CA VAL A 335 -34.22 -5.22 -10.77
C VAL A 335 -34.97 -4.28 -9.82
N SER A 336 -36.27 -4.51 -9.66
CA SER A 336 -37.07 -3.80 -8.64
C SER A 336 -36.80 -4.39 -7.26
N LEU A 337 -36.10 -3.64 -6.40
CA LEU A 337 -35.98 -3.94 -4.97
C LEU A 337 -36.72 -2.85 -4.19
N CYS A 338 -37.92 -3.21 -3.74
CA CYS A 338 -38.79 -2.38 -2.93
C CYS A 338 -38.18 -2.19 -1.53
N LEU A 339 -37.68 -0.99 -1.24
CA LEU A 339 -37.33 -0.58 0.13
C LEU A 339 -38.04 0.73 0.46
N SER A 340 -39.22 0.60 1.06
CA SER A 340 -39.91 1.69 1.74
C SER A 340 -39.26 1.92 3.11
N SER A 341 -38.56 3.03 3.29
CA SER A 341 -38.74 3.94 4.43
C SER A 341 -37.67 5.03 4.39
N THR A 342 -38.14 6.23 4.71
CA THR A 342 -37.46 7.52 4.69
C THR A 342 -36.25 7.58 5.61
N GLN A 343 -35.05 7.36 5.07
CA GLN A 343 -33.81 7.96 5.55
C GLN A 343 -32.88 8.13 4.35
N THR A 344 -32.79 9.35 3.83
CA THR A 344 -31.81 9.75 2.81
C THR A 344 -30.41 9.78 3.46
N CYS A 345 -29.80 8.62 3.64
CA CYS A 345 -28.36 8.52 3.84
C CYS A 345 -27.70 8.80 2.49
N THR A 346 -27.11 9.98 2.32
CA THR A 346 -26.32 10.28 1.12
C THR A 346 -25.10 9.35 1.09
N PHE A 347 -24.96 8.54 0.04
CA PHE A 347 -23.83 7.61 -0.12
C PHE A 347 -22.46 8.33 -0.10
N GLY A 348 -22.40 9.64 -0.39
CA GLY A 348 -21.19 10.46 -0.25
C GLY A 348 -20.58 10.45 1.16
N GLY A 349 -21.41 10.47 2.22
CA GLY A 349 -20.92 10.41 3.61
C GLY A 349 -20.40 9.03 4.03
N ILE A 350 -20.86 7.97 3.34
CA ILE A 350 -20.35 6.61 3.52
C ILE A 350 -18.96 6.50 2.89
N PHE A 351 -18.69 7.15 1.76
CA PHE A 351 -17.38 7.12 1.11
C PHE A 351 -16.31 8.01 1.73
N ASP A 352 -16.69 9.17 2.27
CA ASP A 352 -15.77 9.94 3.14
C ASP A 352 -15.42 9.16 4.43
N LYS A 353 -16.36 8.34 4.94
CA LYS A 353 -16.08 7.36 5.99
C LYS A 353 -15.26 6.16 5.50
N ILE A 354 -15.37 5.72 4.24
CA ILE A 354 -14.67 4.58 3.61
C ILE A 354 -13.30 4.98 3.02
N TYR A 355 -12.91 6.23 2.93
CA TYR A 355 -11.54 6.57 2.50
C TYR A 355 -10.73 7.27 3.57
N GLY A 356 -11.30 7.46 4.76
CA GLY A 356 -10.62 8.02 5.92
C GLY A 356 -9.82 9.26 5.52
N THR A 357 -10.54 10.33 5.12
CA THR A 357 -10.00 11.65 4.77
C THR A 357 -8.46 11.71 4.69
N ASN A 358 -7.88 11.35 3.54
CA ASN A 358 -6.48 11.62 3.17
C ASN A 358 -6.23 13.15 3.04
N THR A 359 -7.12 13.97 3.60
CA THR A 359 -7.11 15.42 3.60
C THR A 359 -5.88 15.93 4.31
N ALA A 360 -5.47 15.31 5.42
CA ALA A 360 -4.26 15.69 6.13
C ALA A 360 -3.01 15.52 5.25
N PHE A 361 -2.84 14.34 4.65
CA PHE A 361 -1.76 14.08 3.70
C PHE A 361 -1.82 14.97 2.46
N THR A 362 -3.00 15.10 1.84
CA THR A 362 -3.18 15.87 0.60
C THR A 362 -2.91 17.35 0.85
N SER A 363 -3.47 17.93 1.91
CA SER A 363 -3.21 19.31 2.31
C SER A 363 -1.74 19.53 2.66
N TRP A 364 -1.07 18.53 3.25
CA TRP A 364 0.36 18.61 3.52
C TRP A 364 1.22 18.61 2.25
N ILE A 365 0.95 17.69 1.30
CA ILE A 365 1.64 17.67 -0.01
C ILE A 365 1.40 18.98 -0.77
N GLU A 366 0.17 19.48 -0.77
CA GLU A 366 -0.19 20.75 -1.42
C GLU A 366 0.55 21.93 -0.77
N GLU A 367 0.60 22.00 0.55
CA GLU A 367 1.33 23.05 1.28
C GLU A 367 2.83 23.01 1.01
N LEU A 368 3.45 21.82 1.00
CA LEU A 368 4.87 21.69 0.65
C LEU A 368 5.16 22.12 -0.78
N THR A 369 4.32 21.69 -1.72
CA THR A 369 4.44 22.09 -3.13
C THR A 369 4.26 23.60 -3.27
N ARG A 370 3.34 24.19 -2.50
CA ARG A 370 3.10 25.64 -2.47
C ARG A 370 4.28 26.41 -1.89
N ARG A 371 4.91 25.90 -0.81
CA ARG A 371 6.11 26.51 -0.22
C ARG A 371 7.25 26.54 -1.25
N GLU A 372 7.49 25.43 -1.96
CA GLU A 372 8.49 25.37 -3.04
C GLU A 372 8.17 26.29 -4.22
N SER A 373 6.88 26.53 -4.54
CA SER A 373 6.49 27.44 -5.62
C SER A 373 6.50 28.92 -5.20
N ASN A 374 6.36 29.22 -3.91
CA ASN A 374 6.22 30.58 -3.38
C ASN A 374 7.54 31.24 -2.95
N ASP A 375 8.70 30.62 -3.16
CA ASP A 375 10.02 31.27 -3.02
C ASP A 375 10.26 32.45 -4.00
N GLY A 376 9.21 32.92 -4.71
CA GLY A 376 9.19 34.15 -5.49
C GLY A 376 8.12 35.19 -5.11
N ALA A 377 7.22 34.94 -4.14
CA ALA A 377 6.17 35.91 -3.79
C ALA A 377 5.78 35.84 -2.31
N GLY A 378 6.14 36.87 -1.56
CA GLY A 378 5.72 37.06 -0.17
C GLY A 378 4.20 37.19 -0.05
N SER A 379 3.54 36.21 0.57
CA SER A 379 2.26 36.40 1.23
C SER A 379 2.06 35.34 2.34
N SER A 380 1.31 35.72 3.37
CA SER A 380 1.34 35.15 4.74
C SER A 380 1.07 33.64 4.82
N SER A 381 2.14 32.89 5.09
CA SER A 381 2.14 31.44 5.36
C SER A 381 1.48 31.02 6.69
N ASP A 382 1.23 31.97 7.58
CA ASP A 382 0.95 31.68 8.99
C ASP A 382 -0.51 31.28 9.26
N ASP A 383 -1.45 31.60 8.38
CA ASP A 383 -2.89 31.45 8.66
C ASP A 383 -3.40 30.01 8.47
N VAL A 384 -2.85 29.25 7.51
CA VAL A 384 -3.31 27.87 7.21
C VAL A 384 -2.68 26.85 8.14
N VAL A 385 -1.39 26.99 8.46
CA VAL A 385 -0.69 26.16 9.44
C VAL A 385 -1.25 26.40 10.84
N SER A 386 -1.58 27.66 11.18
CA SER A 386 -2.31 28.00 12.40
C SER A 386 -3.67 27.31 12.45
N LYS A 387 -4.43 27.25 11.34
CA LYS A 387 -5.71 26.54 11.27
C LYS A 387 -5.57 25.02 11.40
N ALA A 388 -4.61 24.41 10.72
CA ALA A 388 -4.35 22.96 10.82
C ALA A 388 -3.87 22.58 12.23
N ARG A 389 -3.00 23.39 12.84
CA ARG A 389 -2.55 23.24 14.24
C ARG A 389 -3.68 23.44 15.23
N LYS A 390 -4.55 24.43 15.03
CA LYS A 390 -5.74 24.65 15.88
C LYS A 390 -6.72 23.50 15.77
N GLU A 391 -6.89 22.90 14.59
CA GLU A 391 -7.79 21.75 14.45
C GLU A 391 -7.18 20.47 15.03
N LEU A 392 -5.86 20.24 14.88
CA LEU A 392 -5.18 19.13 15.55
C LEU A 392 -5.19 19.30 17.08
N ALA A 393 -4.85 20.49 17.58
CA ALA A 393 -4.85 20.80 19.00
C ALA A 393 -6.27 20.77 19.59
N ARG A 394 -7.29 21.22 18.86
CA ARG A 394 -8.71 21.07 19.26
C ARG A 394 -9.08 19.59 19.41
N LYS A 395 -8.62 18.73 18.49
CA LYS A 395 -8.86 17.28 18.55
C LYS A 395 -8.09 16.61 19.70
N GLU A 396 -6.87 17.04 19.98
CA GLU A 396 -6.08 16.55 21.12
C GLU A 396 -6.65 17.01 22.47
N ASP A 397 -7.00 18.30 22.62
CA ASP A 397 -7.58 18.87 23.86
C ASP A 397 -9.00 18.38 24.13
N ALA A 398 -9.78 18.05 23.10
CA ALA A 398 -11.10 17.43 23.25
C ALA A 398 -11.01 15.97 23.74
N GLY A 399 -9.81 15.40 23.90
CA GLY A 399 -9.64 13.97 24.18
C GLY A 399 -10.13 13.10 23.01
N GLU A 400 -10.32 13.67 21.82
CA GLU A 400 -10.62 12.97 20.57
C GLU A 400 -9.34 12.24 20.07
N THR A 401 -8.63 11.53 20.96
CA THR A 401 -8.17 10.21 20.52
C THR A 401 -9.43 9.50 20.07
N PHE A 402 -9.49 9.12 18.79
CA PHE A 402 -10.58 8.29 18.29
C PHE A 402 -10.48 6.91 18.95
N VAL A 403 -10.76 6.83 20.25
CA VAL A 403 -11.43 5.70 20.85
C VAL A 403 -12.73 5.63 20.05
N PRO A 404 -12.94 4.60 19.21
CA PRO A 404 -14.21 4.50 18.51
C PRO A 404 -15.27 4.43 19.59
N SER A 405 -16.11 5.47 19.69
CA SER A 405 -17.35 5.35 20.43
C SER A 405 -18.15 4.31 19.69
N VAL A 406 -18.17 3.11 20.26
CA VAL A 406 -19.10 2.06 19.91
C VAL A 406 -20.48 2.60 20.24
N TYR A 407 -21.23 3.02 19.23
CA TYR A 407 -22.69 2.92 19.14
C TYR A 407 -23.09 2.78 17.68
#